data_AF-A0A495ID97-F1
#
_entry.id   AF-A0A495ID97-F1
#
_cell.length_a   1.000
_cell.length_b   1.000
_cell.length_c   1.000
_cell.angle_alpha   90.00
_cell.angle_beta   90.00
_cell.angle_gamma   90.00
#
_symmetry.space_group_name_H-M   'P 1'
#
loop_
_entity.id
_entity.type
_entity.pdbx_description
1 polymer ?
#
loop_
_entity_poly.entity_id
_entity_poly.type
_entity_poly.pdbx_seq_one_letter_code
_entity_poly.pdbx_strand_id
1 'polypeptide(L)' 'MEITTTHLTDSLTQVSAAGETLGYIRTEWNGYAALRGAHLASAQLIGCYSTRGMALESLRQRPRSL' A
#
# COMPACT_ATOMS: atom_id res chain seq x y z
N MET A 1 8.00 -12.97 -5.58
CA MET A 1 6.57 -12.66 -5.35
C MET A 1 6.22 -11.52 -6.28
N GLU A 2 5.33 -11.76 -7.23
CA GLU A 2 4.87 -10.70 -8.16
C GLU A 2 3.92 -9.77 -7.42
N ILE A 3 4.18 -8.46 -7.51
CA ILE A 3 3.35 -7.40 -6.94
C ILE A 3 2.57 -6.80 -8.08
N THR A 4 1.25 -6.77 -7.95
CA THR A 4 0.36 -6.09 -8.87
C THR A 4 -0.22 -4.85 -8.19
N THR A 5 -0.36 -3.78 -8.97
CA THR A 5 -0.99 -2.54 -8.50
C THR A 5 -2.20 -2.22 -9.35
N THR A 6 -3.36 -2.08 -8.71
CA THR A 6 -4.61 -1.75 -9.38
C THR A 6 -5.04 -0.34 -8.98
N HIS A 7 -5.22 0.54 -9.95
CA HIS A 7 -5.75 1.87 -9.69
C HIS A 7 -7.26 1.78 -9.45
N LEU A 8 -7.71 2.14 -8.24
CA LEU A 8 -9.13 2.16 -7.89
C LEU A 8 -9.73 3.54 -8.18
N THR A 9 -8.98 4.60 -7.85
CA THR A 9 -9.30 5.99 -8.16
C THR A 9 -8.02 6.76 -8.49
N ASP A 10 -8.14 8.02 -8.87
CA ASP A 10 -6.98 8.90 -9.15
C ASP A 10 -6.01 8.99 -7.96
N SER A 11 -6.55 8.98 -6.74
CA SER A 11 -5.79 9.11 -5.50
C SER A 11 -5.65 7.80 -4.72
N LEU A 12 -6.09 6.65 -5.26
CA LEU A 12 -6.08 5.38 -4.54
C LEU A 12 -5.63 4.22 -5.43
N THR A 13 -4.58 3.53 -4.99
CA THR A 13 -4.06 2.31 -5.62
C THR A 13 -4.18 1.15 -4.64
N GLN A 14 -4.71 0.01 -5.07
CA GLN A 14 -4.61 -1.25 -4.36
C GLN A 14 -3.30 -1.96 -4.72
N VAL A 15 -2.63 -2.53 -3.73
CA VAL A 15 -1.42 -3.35 -3.89
C VAL A 15 -1.75 -4.78 -3.53
N SER A 16 -1.55 -5.69 -4.47
CA SER A 16 -1.83 -7.12 -4.31
C SER A 16 -0.60 -7.95 -4.64
N ALA A 17 -0.51 -9.15 -4.07
CA ALA A 17 0.59 -10.06 -4.27
C ALA A 17 0.08 -11.49 -4.23
N ALA A 18 0.43 -12.31 -5.23
CA ALA A 18 -0.03 -13.70 -5.34
C ALA A 18 -1.57 -13.86 -5.20
N GLY A 19 -2.34 -12.86 -5.66
CA GLY A 19 -3.81 -12.86 -5.56
C GLY A 19 -4.38 -12.30 -4.25
N GLU A 20 -3.55 -11.99 -3.25
CA GLU A 20 -3.98 -11.42 -1.98
C GLU A 20 -3.73 -9.90 -1.93
N THR A 21 -4.67 -9.14 -1.36
CA THR A 21 -4.48 -7.71 -1.12
C THR A 21 -3.54 -7.49 0.05
N LEU A 22 -2.39 -6.86 -0.20
CA LEU A 22 -1.43 -6.47 0.84
C LEU A 22 -1.84 -5.15 1.51
N GLY A 23 -2.44 -4.25 0.74
CA GLY A 23 -2.80 -2.93 1.21
C GLY A 23 -3.14 -1.96 0.10
N TYR A 24 -3.07 -0.68 0.43
CA TYR A 24 -3.46 0.43 -0.43
C TYR A 24 -2.44 1.56 -0.31
N ILE A 25 -2.21 2.26 -1.41
CA ILE A 25 -1.46 3.51 -1.45
C ILE A 25 -2.47 4.62 -1.73
N ARG A 26 -2.59 5.56 -0.80
CA ARG A 26 -3.40 6.77 -0.96
C ARG A 26 -2.49 7.94 -1.27
N THR A 27 -2.74 8.61 -2.38
CA THR A 27 -2.10 9.89 -2.71
C THR A 27 -2.69 10.97 -1.81
N GLU A 28 -1.82 11.73 -1.14
CA GLU A 28 -2.19 12.85 -0.29
C GLU A 28 -1.48 14.13 -0.77
N TRP A 29 -1.88 15.28 -0.22
CA TRP A 29 -1.35 16.59 -0.62
C TRP A 29 0.19 16.67 -0.59
N ASN A 30 0.84 15.99 0.35
CA ASN A 30 2.29 16.03 0.54
C ASN A 30 2.96 14.66 0.42
N GLY A 31 2.38 13.72 -0.35
CA GLY A 31 3.02 12.43 -0.62
C GLY A 31 2.04 11.26 -0.72
N TYR A 32 2.45 10.13 -0.17
CA TYR A 32 1.78 8.85 -0.36
C TYR A 32 1.66 8.12 0.97
N ALA A 33 0.43 7.93 1.45
CA ALA A 33 0.12 7.13 2.61
C ALA A 33 0.04 5.65 2.23
N ALA A 34 0.84 4.80 2.88
CA ALA A 34 0.75 3.36 2.76
C ALA A 34 -0.17 2.81 3.85
N LEU A 35 -1.22 2.11 3.44
CA LEU A 35 -2.24 1.53 4.30
C LEU A 35 -2.16 0.01 4.17
N ARG A 36 -1.92 -0.73 5.25
CA ARG A 36 -1.82 -2.19 5.22
C ARG A 36 -3.11 -2.84 5.70
N GLY A 37 -3.59 -3.83 4.95
CA GLY A 37 -4.82 -4.57 5.27
C GLY A 37 -5.53 -5.02 4.00
N ALA A 38 -6.33 -6.09 4.11
CA ALA A 38 -7.07 -6.65 2.98
C ALA A 38 -8.28 -5.79 2.56
N HIS A 39 -8.77 -4.92 3.45
CA HIS A 39 -9.90 -4.04 3.22
C HIS A 39 -9.55 -2.60 3.58
N LEU A 40 -9.90 -1.64 2.71
CA LEU A 40 -9.60 -0.23 2.91
C LEU A 40 -10.17 0.32 4.23
N ALA A 41 -11.37 -0.11 4.61
CA ALA A 41 -12.07 0.34 5.82
C ALA A 41 -11.36 -0.04 7.13
N SER A 42 -10.57 -1.12 7.11
CA SER A 42 -9.82 -1.61 8.28
C SER A 42 -8.29 -1.54 8.09
N ALA A 43 -7.84 -0.93 6.98
CA ALA A 43 -6.43 -0.83 6.69
C ALA A 43 -5.74 0.15 7.65
N GLN A 44 -4.61 -0.25 8.21
CA GLN A 44 -3.83 0.57 9.12
C GLN A 44 -2.79 1.37 8.37
N LEU A 45 -2.66 2.66 8.69
CA LEU A 45 -1.59 3.50 8.18
C LEU A 45 -0.25 2.98 8.72
N ILE A 46 0.63 2.53 7.84
CA ILE A 46 1.98 2.08 8.20
C ILE A 46 3.03 3.17 8.03
N GLY A 47 2.73 4.21 7.24
CA GLY A 47 3.61 5.36 7.06
C GLY A 47 3.20 6.24 5.90
N CYS A 48 3.75 7.46 5.88
CA CYS A 48 3.64 8.41 4.78
C CYS A 48 5.01 8.60 4.14
N TYR A 49 5.05 8.60 2.81
CA TYR A 49 6.29 8.60 2.04
C TYR A 49 6.24 9.67 0.95
N SER A 50 7.40 10.24 0.63
CA SER A 50 7.52 11.28 -0.41
C SER A 50 7.26 10.76 -1.82
N THR A 51 7.39 9.45 -2.05
CA THR A 51 7.19 8.83 -3.38
C THR A 51 6.34 7.58 -3.29
N ARG A 52 5.60 7.30 -4.36
CA ARG A 52 4.78 6.09 -4.51
C ARG A 52 5.62 4.82 -4.38
N GLY A 53 6.84 4.82 -4.90
CA GLY A 53 7.77 3.70 -4.81
C GLY A 53 8.09 3.31 -3.36
N MET A 54 8.36 4.28 -2.49
CA MET A 54 8.62 4.00 -1.07
C MET A 54 7.39 3.43 -0.36
N ALA A 55 6.19 3.94 -0.66
CA ALA A 55 4.93 3.41 -0.14
C ALA A 55 4.65 1.98 -0.64
N LEU A 56 5.06 1.65 -1.87
CA LEU A 56 4.98 0.30 -2.39
C LEU A 56 5.96 -0.64 -1.66
N GLU A 57 7.22 -0.22 -1.53
CA GLU A 57 8.25 -1.03 -0.89
C GLU A 57 7.91 -1.33 0.58
N SER A 58 7.31 -0.40 1.31
CA SER A 58 6.85 -0.65 2.68
C SER A 58 5.72 -1.68 2.76
N LEU A 59 4.83 -1.71 1.76
CA LEU A 59 3.80 -2.75 1.61
C LEU A 59 4.37 -4.09 1.13
N ARG A 60 5.56 -4.12 0.52
CA ARG A 60 6.25 -5.37 0.16
C ARG A 60 6.96 -6.00 1.34
N GLN A 61 7.53 -5.17 2.22
CA GLN A 61 8.16 -5.65 3.44
C GLN A 61 7.09 -6.22 4.36
N ARG A 62 7.02 -7.56 4.46
CA ARG A 62 6.27 -8.20 5.56
C ARG A 62 6.93 -7.77 6.87
N PRO A 63 6.18 -7.47 7.93
CA PRO A 63 6.78 -7.38 9.25
C PRO A 63 7.49 -8.71 9.50
N ARG A 64 8.82 -8.67 9.59
CA ARG A 64 9.60 -9.81 10.02
C ARG A 64 9.25 -9.94 11.51
N SER A 65 8.33 -10.84 11.85
CA SER A 65 8.14 -11.23 13.25
C SER A 65 9.50 -11.67 13.78
N LEU A 66 10.00 -10.94 14.77
CA LEU A 66 11.10 -11.36 15.63
C LEU A 66 10.57 -12.37 16.64
#